data_AF-A0A518H9R5-F1
#
_entry.id   AF-A0A518H9R5-F1
#
_cell.length_a   1.000
_cell.length_b   1.000
_cell.length_c   1.000
_cell.angle_alpha   90.00
_cell.angle_beta   90.00
_cell.angle_gamma   90.00
#
_symmetry.space_group_name_H-M   'P 1'
#
loop_
_entity.id
_entity.type
_entity.pdbx_description
1 polymer ?
#
loop_
_entity_poly.entity_id
_entity_poly.type
_entity_poly.pdbx_seq_one_letter_code
_entity_poly.pdbx_strand_id
1 'polypeptide(L)'
;MAEATEGIRRQMLSEINARPGSREALEAEHGQVWDTGQLTSEFEVIGIKAPFAKVRRLSDGVVGSVMFQHSPRYFFGFEEHKGR
;
A
#
# COMPACT_ATOMS: atom_id res chain seq x y z
N MET A 1 2.80 18.47 16.00
CA MET A 1 2.12 17.18 15.75
C MET A 1 2.39 16.68 14.32
N ALA A 2 3.67 16.57 13.94
CA ALA A 2 4.12 16.01 12.64
C ALA A 2 5.21 14.94 12.87
N GLU A 3 5.98 15.06 13.96
CA GLU A 3 7.00 14.09 14.39
C GLU A 3 6.46 12.68 14.71
N ALA A 4 5.27 12.58 15.32
CA ALA A 4 4.72 11.28 15.71
C ALA A 4 4.38 10.39 14.51
N THR A 5 4.00 10.97 13.38
CA THR A 5 3.59 10.24 12.17
C THR A 5 4.80 9.73 11.37
N GLU A 6 5.93 10.44 11.41
CA GLU A 6 7.14 10.04 10.69
C GLU A 6 7.90 8.90 11.37
N GLY A 7 7.87 8.82 12.70
CA GLY A 7 8.45 7.71 13.47
C GLY A 7 7.75 6.38 13.17
N ILE A 8 6.41 6.40 13.20
CA ILE A 8 5.58 5.23 12.87
C ILE A 8 5.82 4.79 11.40
N ARG A 9 5.90 5.75 10.46
CA ARG A 9 6.18 5.44 9.05
C ARG A 9 7.51 4.73 8.87
N ARG A 10 8.57 5.16 9.57
CA ARG A 10 9.91 4.54 9.49
C ARG A 10 9.93 3.15 10.12
N GLN A 11 9.24 2.98 11.24
CA GLN A 11 9.14 1.69 11.92
C GLN A 11 8.39 0.67 11.06
N MET A 12 7.23 1.04 10.49
CA MET A 12 6.47 0.19 9.56
C MET A 12 7.31 -0.24 8.35
N LEU A 13 8.10 0.68 7.78
CA LEU A 13 8.97 0.38 6.64
C LEU A 13 10.05 -0.65 6.99
N SER A 14 10.65 -0.52 8.18
CA SER A 14 11.64 -1.48 8.66
C SER A 14 11.02 -2.83 8.98
N GLU A 15 9.84 -2.88 9.60
CA GLU A 15 9.17 -4.14 9.95
C GLU A 15 8.72 -4.90 8.69
N ILE A 16 8.10 -4.19 7.74
CA ILE A 16 7.67 -4.75 6.45
C ILE A 16 8.86 -5.30 5.63
N ASN A 17 10.00 -4.60 5.62
CA ASN A 17 11.17 -5.06 4.86
C ASN A 17 12.07 -6.05 5.65
N ALA A 18 12.06 -6.03 6.98
CA ALA A 18 12.85 -6.96 7.80
C ALA A 18 12.20 -8.34 7.90
N ARG A 19 10.87 -8.42 7.77
CA ARG A 19 10.11 -9.66 7.72
C ARG A 19 9.11 -9.58 6.56
N PRO A 20 9.59 -9.67 5.30
CA PRO A 20 8.68 -9.66 4.16
C PRO A 20 7.66 -10.79 4.35
N GLY A 21 6.39 -10.41 4.47
CA GLY A 21 5.30 -11.37 4.57
C GLY A 21 5.22 -12.16 3.27
N SER A 22 4.88 -13.45 3.39
CA SER A 22 4.38 -14.19 2.23
C SER A 22 3.05 -13.56 1.80
N ARG A 23 2.73 -13.63 0.50
CA ARG A 23 1.47 -13.10 -0.04
C ARG A 23 0.27 -13.54 0.81
N GLU A 24 0.24 -14.82 1.19
CA GLU A 24 -0.81 -15.42 2.01
C GLU A 24 -0.97 -14.75 3.39
N ALA A 25 0.12 -14.32 4.03
CA ALA A 25 0.07 -13.65 5.32
C ALA A 25 -0.48 -12.22 5.18
N LEU A 26 -0.07 -11.52 4.12
CA LEU A 26 -0.61 -10.20 3.78
C LEU A 26 -2.08 -10.28 3.38
N GLU A 27 -2.49 -11.34 2.68
CA GLU A 27 -3.89 -11.58 2.31
C GLU A 27 -4.75 -11.89 3.55
N ALA A 28 -4.21 -12.65 4.50
CA ALA A 28 -4.89 -12.93 5.77
C ALA A 28 -5.09 -11.66 6.64
N GLU A 29 -4.15 -10.72 6.62
CA GLU A 29 -4.20 -9.51 7.46
C GLU A 29 -4.95 -8.34 6.79
N HIS A 30 -4.75 -8.13 5.49
CA HIS A 30 -5.25 -6.96 4.76
C HIS A 30 -6.31 -7.30 3.71
N GLY A 31 -6.61 -8.59 3.50
CA GLY A 31 -7.55 -9.06 2.49
C GLY A 31 -6.89 -9.19 1.12
N GLN A 32 -7.07 -8.19 0.25
CA GLN A 32 -6.57 -8.28 -1.11
C GLN A 32 -5.12 -7.81 -1.21
N VAL A 33 -4.28 -8.64 -1.82
CA VAL A 33 -2.89 -8.33 -2.14
C VAL A 33 -2.69 -8.34 -3.65
N TRP A 34 -2.03 -7.29 -4.13
CA TRP A 34 -1.71 -7.10 -5.53
C TRP A 34 -0.21 -7.26 -5.77
N ASP A 35 0.17 -8.05 -6.76
CA ASP A 35 1.44 -7.86 -7.47
C ASP A 35 1.39 -6.58 -8.33
N THR A 36 2.54 -6.12 -8.80
CA THR A 36 2.69 -5.03 -9.76
C THR A 36 1.71 -5.11 -10.94
N GLY A 37 1.54 -6.29 -11.57
CA GLY A 37 0.65 -6.46 -12.71
C GLY A 37 -0.84 -6.41 -12.35
N GLN A 38 -1.21 -6.99 -11.19
CA GLN A 38 -2.58 -6.90 -10.68
C GLN A 38 -2.92 -5.46 -10.29
N LEU A 39 -1.98 -4.76 -9.64
CA LEU A 39 -2.16 -3.36 -9.26
C LEU A 39 -2.42 -2.49 -10.49
N THR A 40 -1.62 -2.61 -11.54
CA THR A 40 -1.80 -1.80 -12.76
C THR A 40 -3.07 -2.13 -13.54
N SER A 41 -3.68 -3.30 -13.30
CA SER A 41 -4.94 -3.68 -13.94
C SER A 41 -6.16 -3.10 -13.21
N GLU A 42 -6.07 -2.91 -11.90
CA GLU A 42 -7.17 -2.38 -11.08
C GLU A 42 -7.02 -0.89 -10.73
N PHE A 43 -5.79 -0.37 -10.80
CA PHE A 43 -5.44 0.96 -10.34
C PHE A 43 -4.48 1.69 -11.29
N GLU A 44 -4.69 3.01 -11.40
CA GLU A 44 -3.72 3.94 -11.94
C GLU A 44 -2.85 4.50 -10.80
N VAL A 45 -1.53 4.31 -10.88
CA VAL A 45 -0.59 4.86 -9.87
C VAL A 45 -0.37 6.34 -10.13
N ILE A 46 -0.82 7.18 -9.21
CA ILE A 46 -0.70 8.65 -9.30
C ILE A 46 0.66 9.11 -8.75
N GLY A 47 1.17 8.46 -7.70
CA GLY A 47 2.44 8.85 -7.09
C GLY A 47 2.87 7.88 -6.00
N ILE A 48 4.17 7.79 -5.75
CA ILE A 48 4.74 6.85 -4.79
C ILE A 48 5.48 7.63 -3.70
N LYS A 49 5.14 7.35 -2.44
CA LYS A 49 5.85 7.82 -1.25
C LYS A 49 5.91 6.67 -0.26
N ALA A 50 6.94 5.84 -0.39
CA ALA A 50 7.14 4.63 0.41
C ALA A 50 6.81 4.87 1.90
N PRO A 51 6.17 3.92 2.61
CA PRO A 51 5.70 2.63 2.14
C PRO A 51 4.34 2.71 1.43
N PHE A 52 3.90 3.90 0.99
CA PHE A 52 2.59 4.10 0.36
C PHE A 52 2.71 4.45 -1.13
N ALA A 53 1.75 3.99 -1.92
CA ALA A 53 1.51 4.45 -3.28
C ALA A 53 0.09 5.03 -3.37
N LYS A 54 -0.02 6.26 -3.84
CA LYS A 54 -1.29 6.89 -4.17
C LYS A 54 -1.78 6.32 -5.49
N VAL A 55 -3.03 5.86 -5.49
CA VAL A 55 -3.64 5.16 -6.62
C VAL A 55 -5.05 5.68 -6.89
N ARG A 56 -5.53 5.53 -8.12
CA ARG A 56 -6.93 5.72 -8.50
C ARG A 56 -7.49 4.38 -8.97
N ARG A 57 -8.54 3.87 -8.33
CA ARG A 57 -9.22 2.65 -8.73
C ARG A 57 -9.91 2.88 -10.08
N LEU A 58 -9.64 2.02 -11.06
CA LEU A 58 -10.12 2.20 -12.42
C LEU A 58 -11.63 1.93 -12.55
N SER A 59 -12.18 1.03 -11.73
CA SER A 59 -13.59 0.63 -11.79
C SER A 59 -14.59 1.75 -11.47
N ASP A 60 -14.23 2.67 -10.59
CA ASP A 60 -15.13 3.74 -10.07
C ASP A 60 -14.44 5.10 -9.92
N GLY A 61 -13.15 5.20 -10.24
CA GLY A 61 -12.40 6.45 -10.20
C GLY A 61 -12.03 6.94 -8.80
N VAL A 62 -12.29 6.16 -7.74
CA VAL A 62 -11.96 6.56 -6.37
C VAL A 62 -10.45 6.62 -6.18
N VAL A 63 -9.99 7.74 -5.63
CA VAL A 63 -8.58 7.96 -5.27
C VAL A 63 -8.33 7.46 -3.86
N GLY A 64 -7.23 6.75 -3.67
CA GLY A 64 -6.82 6.21 -2.39
C GLY A 64 -5.31 6.03 -2.30
N SER A 65 -4.88 5.34 -1.25
CA SER A 65 -3.51 4.89 -1.07
C SER A 65 -3.47 3.39 -0.79
N VAL A 66 -2.43 2.72 -1.28
CA VAL A 66 -2.07 1.35 -0.88
C VAL A 66 -0.72 1.36 -0.18
N MET A 67 -0.52 0.42 0.75
CA MET A 67 0.81 0.10 1.27
C MET A 67 1.54 -0.81 0.31
N PHE A 68 2.88 -0.82 0.36
CA PHE A 68 3.68 -1.77 -0.40
C PHE A 68 4.96 -2.19 0.31
N GLN A 69 5.34 -3.45 0.10
CA GLN A 69 6.65 -3.99 0.46
C GLN A 69 7.55 -4.09 -0.79
N HIS A 70 8.87 -3.99 -0.62
CA HIS A 70 9.79 -3.87 -1.77
C HIS A 70 10.29 -5.20 -2.33
N SER A 71 10.33 -6.28 -1.53
CA SER A 71 10.88 -7.58 -1.95
C SER A 71 10.32 -8.75 -1.11
N PRO A 72 9.50 -9.65 -1.69
CA PRO A 72 8.86 -9.56 -3.01
C PRO A 72 7.88 -8.39 -3.07
N ARG A 73 7.77 -7.69 -4.22
CA ARG A 73 6.94 -6.48 -4.32
C ARG A 73 5.46 -6.82 -4.30
N TYR A 74 4.79 -6.43 -3.22
CA TYR A 74 3.35 -6.56 -3.05
C TYR A 74 2.74 -5.26 -2.56
N PHE A 75 1.52 -4.99 -3.01
CA PHE A 75 0.69 -3.87 -2.61
C PHE A 75 -0.55 -4.39 -1.89
N PHE A 76 -1.02 -3.69 -0.88
CA PHE A 76 -2.14 -4.13 -0.03
C PHE A 76 -2.75 -2.98 0.76
N GLY A 77 -3.89 -3.23 1.41
CA GLY A 77 -4.53 -2.27 2.31
C GLY A 77 -4.97 -0.99 1.63
N PHE A 78 -5.76 -1.10 0.55
CA PHE A 78 -6.31 0.07 -0.13
C PHE A 78 -7.22 0.87 0.82
N GLU A 79 -6.90 2.16 0.98
CA GLU A 79 -7.68 3.10 1.76
C GLU A 79 -8.14 4.28 0.88
N GLU A 80 -9.47 4.43 0.78
CA GLU A 80 -10.11 5.50 0.01
C GLU A 80 -9.88 6.86 0.67
N HIS A 81 -9.48 7.87 -0.13
CA HIS A 81 -9.37 9.24 0.36
C HIS A 81 -10.79 9.82 0.46
N LYS A 82 -11.41 9.73 1.64
CA LYS A 82 -12.69 10.39 1.89
C LYS A 82 -12.49 11.91 1.82
N GLY A 83 -13.14 12.54 0.86
CA GLY A 83 -13.21 14.00 0.74
C GLY A 83 -13.77 14.59 2.04
N ARG A 84 -13.07 15.60 2.56
CA ARG A 84 -13.49 16.39 3.72
C ARG A 84 -14.63 17.32 3.36
#